data_AF-A0A942SAR2-F1
#
_entry.id   AF-A0A942SAR2-F1
#
_cell.length_a   1.000
_cell.length_b   1.000
_cell.length_c   1.000
_cell.angle_alpha   90.00
_cell.angle_beta   90.00
_cell.angle_gamma   90.00
#
_symmetry.space_group_name_H-M   'P 1'
#
loop_
_entity.id
_entity.type
_entity.pdbx_description
1 polymer ?
#
loop_
_entity_poly.entity_id
_entity_poly.type
_entity_poly.pdbx_seq_one_letter_code
_entity_poly.pdbx_strand_id
1 'polypeptide(L)'
;KPYYFSFDMSWDAILFSAFKPLHILGCAVLMVAGVLAYKWKRWWLAALLTMAVGLSWEIAQTTVSGHHARIADLVPDFLGVVLGWLIVEGIRHAMMPDDYLFG
;
A
#
# COMPACT_ATOMS: atom_id res chain seq x y z
N LYS A 1 -16.57 22.13 6.84
CA LYS A 1 -15.92 22.53 5.56
C LYS A 1 -16.47 21.61 4.47
N PRO A 2 -16.74 22.09 3.25
CA PRO A 2 -17.26 21.24 2.18
C PRO A 2 -16.26 20.12 1.89
N TYR A 3 -16.79 18.94 1.54
CA TYR A 3 -16.03 17.81 1.05
C TYR A 3 -15.23 18.27 -0.18
N TYR A 4 -13.91 18.19 -0.11
CA TYR A 4 -13.06 18.48 -1.25
C TYR A 4 -11.94 17.44 -1.34
N PHE A 5 -11.69 16.98 -2.55
CA PHE A 5 -10.57 16.12 -2.88
C PHE A 5 -9.45 17.02 -3.38
N SER A 6 -8.31 16.99 -2.68
CA SER A 6 -7.16 17.80 -3.07
C SER A 6 -6.28 17.01 -4.03
N PHE A 7 -5.99 17.61 -5.18
CA PHE A 7 -5.00 17.11 -6.12
C PHE A 7 -3.58 17.63 -5.82
N ASP A 8 -3.36 18.17 -4.62
CA ASP A 8 -2.05 18.68 -4.19
C ASP A 8 -1.02 17.54 -4.14
N MET A 9 0.05 17.73 -4.92
CA MET A 9 1.23 16.87 -5.02
C MET A 9 2.52 17.65 -4.70
N SER A 10 2.41 18.76 -3.97
CA SER A 10 3.58 19.50 -3.51
C SER A 10 4.51 18.61 -2.68
N TRP A 11 5.81 18.92 -2.70
CA TRP A 11 6.80 18.18 -1.90
C TRP A 11 6.47 18.19 -0.41
N ASP A 12 5.92 19.29 0.10
CA ASP A 12 5.50 19.41 1.50
C ASP A 12 4.33 18.46 1.81
N ALA A 13 3.35 18.35 0.92
CA ALA A 13 2.23 17.41 1.07
C ALA A 13 2.70 15.95 1.00
N ILE A 14 3.60 15.64 0.07
CA ILE A 14 4.19 14.30 -0.07
C ILE A 14 4.96 13.92 1.18
N LEU A 15 5.84 14.80 1.68
CA LEU A 15 6.63 14.53 2.89
C LEU A 15 5.73 14.36 4.10
N PHE A 16 4.75 15.25 4.28
CA PHE A 16 3.77 15.15 5.37
C PHE A 16 3.03 13.80 5.35
N SER A 17 2.62 13.33 4.18
CA SER A 17 1.88 12.08 4.02
C SER A 17 2.78 10.83 4.03
N ALA A 18 4.03 10.94 3.60
CA ALA A 18 4.99 9.83 3.57
C ALA A 18 5.37 9.36 4.98
N PHE A 19 5.29 10.21 6.00
CA PHE A 19 5.53 9.83 7.39
C PHE A 19 4.29 9.28 8.11
N LYS A 20 3.49 8.45 7.42
CA LYS A 20 2.40 7.66 8.00
C LYS A 20 2.82 6.18 8.13
N PRO A 21 3.64 5.83 9.14
CA PRO A 21 4.25 4.49 9.24
C PRO A 21 3.20 3.38 9.38
N LEU A 22 2.06 3.66 10.02
CA LEU A 22 0.98 2.68 10.16
C LEU A 22 0.29 2.36 8.83
N HIS A 23 0.08 3.35 7.95
CA HIS A 23 -0.44 3.12 6.60
C HIS A 23 0.54 2.28 5.77
N ILE A 24 1.82 2.63 5.81
CA ILE A 24 2.89 1.88 5.11
C ILE A 24 2.92 0.43 5.59
N LEU A 25 2.93 0.19 6.89
CA LEU A 25 2.94 -1.16 7.46
C LEU A 25 1.66 -1.94 7.14
N GLY A 26 0.49 -1.29 7.22
CA GLY A 26 -0.78 -1.92 6.86
C GLY A 26 -0.81 -2.38 5.40
N CYS A 27 -0.40 -1.52 4.49
CA CYS A 27 -0.31 -1.85 3.07
C CYS A 27 0.78 -2.91 2.78
N ALA A 28 1.91 -2.88 3.50
CA ALA A 28 2.93 -3.93 3.40
C ALA A 28 2.41 -5.31 3.84
N VAL A 29 1.68 -5.36 4.96
CA VAL A 29 1.05 -6.61 5.44
C VAL A 29 0.00 -7.11 4.44
N LEU A 30 -0.84 -6.24 3.92
CA LEU A 30 -1.84 -6.60 2.90
C LEU A 30 -1.17 -7.15 1.63
N MET A 31 -0.08 -6.54 1.19
CA MET A 31 0.68 -7.01 0.04
C MET A 31 1.26 -8.41 0.27
N VAL A 32 1.93 -8.63 1.41
CA VAL A 32 2.49 -9.95 1.78
C VAL A 32 1.37 -11.00 1.87
N ALA A 33 0.28 -10.69 2.57
CA ALA A 33 -0.86 -11.60 2.71
C ALA A 33 -1.52 -11.90 1.36
N GLY A 34 -1.66 -10.89 0.49
CA GLY A 34 -2.19 -11.05 -0.86
C GLY A 34 -1.33 -11.96 -1.73
N VAL A 35 0.00 -11.83 -1.67
CA VAL A 35 0.92 -12.72 -2.37
C VAL A 35 0.84 -14.16 -1.84
N LEU A 36 0.77 -14.34 -0.53
CA LEU A 36 0.62 -15.67 0.09
C LEU A 36 -0.71 -16.33 -0.32
N ALA A 37 -1.81 -15.56 -0.37
CA ALA A 37 -3.13 -16.06 -0.72
C ALA A 37 -3.25 -16.45 -2.22
N TYR A 38 -2.69 -15.63 -3.12
CA TYR A 38 -2.80 -15.85 -4.58
C TYR A 38 -1.62 -16.59 -5.20
N LYS A 39 -0.68 -17.04 -4.36
CA LYS A 39 0.62 -17.57 -4.77
C LYS A 39 1.45 -16.53 -5.54
N TRP A 40 2.76 -16.74 -5.58
CA TRP A 40 3.73 -15.76 -6.11
C TRP A 40 3.45 -15.26 -7.54
N LYS A 41 2.84 -16.10 -8.38
CA LYS A 41 2.59 -15.83 -9.80
C LYS A 41 1.70 -14.61 -10.05
N ARG A 42 0.91 -14.18 -9.06
CA ARG A 42 -0.03 -13.05 -9.19
C ARG A 42 0.30 -11.90 -8.23
N TRP A 43 1.57 -11.68 -7.94
CA TRP A 43 2.01 -10.56 -7.09
C TRP A 43 1.49 -9.19 -7.56
N TRP A 44 1.36 -8.98 -8.88
CA TRP A 44 0.81 -7.75 -9.45
C TRP A 44 -0.66 -7.54 -9.08
N LEU A 45 -1.43 -8.63 -8.94
CA LEU A 45 -2.84 -8.57 -8.52
C LEU A 45 -2.93 -8.21 -7.04
N ALA A 46 -2.05 -8.77 -6.20
CA ALA A 46 -1.94 -8.39 -4.80
C ALA A 46 -1.61 -6.88 -4.67
N ALA A 47 -0.64 -6.39 -5.46
CA ALA A 47 -0.29 -4.97 -5.48
C ALA A 47 -1.46 -4.07 -5.89
N LEU A 48 -2.19 -4.42 -6.96
CA LEU A 48 -3.38 -3.68 -7.41
C LEU A 48 -4.49 -3.67 -6.35
N LEU A 49 -4.74 -4.81 -5.71
CA LEU A 49 -5.75 -4.91 -4.66
C LEU A 49 -5.35 -4.11 -3.42
N THR A 50 -4.08 -4.14 -3.01
CA THR A 50 -3.58 -3.32 -1.90
C THR A 50 -3.71 -1.83 -2.21
N MET A 51 -3.37 -1.38 -3.43
CA MET A 51 -3.57 0.00 -3.85
C MET A 51 -5.06 0.39 -3.88
N ALA A 52 -5.94 -0.52 -4.30
CA ALA A 52 -7.38 -0.28 -4.28
C ALA A 52 -7.92 -0.13 -2.85
N VAL A 53 -7.41 -0.92 -1.90
CA VAL A 53 -7.74 -0.77 -0.48
C VAL A 53 -7.23 0.57 0.06
N GLY A 54 -5.98 0.95 -0.22
CA GLY A 54 -5.43 2.27 0.12
C GLY A 54 -6.28 3.43 -0.39
N LEU A 55 -6.61 3.40 -1.69
CA LEU A 55 -7.51 4.38 -2.30
C LEU A 55 -8.89 4.42 -1.61
N SER A 56 -9.47 3.26 -1.29
CA SER A 56 -10.75 3.19 -0.58
C SER A 56 -10.68 3.78 0.83
N TRP A 57 -9.55 3.65 1.53
CA TRP A 57 -9.33 4.28 2.83
C TRP A 57 -9.27 5.79 2.72
N GLU A 58 -8.58 6.32 1.71
CA GLU A 58 -8.52 7.76 1.47
C GLU A 58 -9.91 8.31 1.12
N ILE A 59 -10.68 7.60 0.28
CA ILE A 59 -12.08 7.94 -0.01
C ILE A 59 -12.91 7.90 1.28
N ALA A 60 -12.78 6.87 2.12
CA ALA A 60 -13.51 6.77 3.37
C ALA A 60 -13.14 7.89 4.35
N GLN A 61 -11.87 8.29 4.42
CA GLN A 61 -11.40 9.39 5.26
C GLN A 61 -12.02 10.74 4.87
N THR A 62 -12.46 10.93 3.61
CA THR A 62 -13.20 12.14 3.22
C THR A 62 -14.52 12.30 3.98
N THR A 63 -15.11 11.21 4.47
CA THR A 63 -16.39 11.23 5.20
C THR A 63 -16.23 11.67 6.65
N VAL A 64 -15.00 11.72 7.16
CA VAL A 64 -14.70 12.14 8.55
C VAL A 64 -14.63 13.65 8.62
N SER A 65 -15.46 14.25 9.47
CA SER A 65 -15.49 15.71 9.70
C SER A 65 -14.08 16.25 10.03
N GLY A 66 -13.58 17.15 9.18
CA GLY A 66 -12.27 17.78 9.35
C GLY A 66 -11.10 17.06 8.67
N HIS A 67 -11.34 15.92 8.03
CA HIS A 67 -10.36 15.25 7.16
C HIS A 67 -10.60 15.59 5.69
N HIS A 68 -9.51 15.65 4.94
CA HIS A 68 -9.50 15.91 3.50
C HIS A 68 -8.61 14.85 2.86
N ALA A 69 -9.13 14.13 1.86
CA ALA A 69 -8.30 13.23 1.08
C ALA A 69 -7.44 14.04 0.12
N ARG A 70 -6.13 13.81 0.18
CA ARG A 70 -5.18 14.35 -0.80
C ARG A 70 -4.64 13.20 -1.61
N ILE A 71 -4.36 13.44 -2.88
CA ILE A 71 -3.64 12.47 -3.71
C ILE A 71 -2.28 12.08 -3.09
N ALA A 72 -1.60 13.03 -2.44
CA ALA A 72 -0.37 12.74 -1.71
C ALA A 72 -0.54 11.67 -0.61
N ASP A 73 -1.75 11.44 -0.12
CA ASP A 73 -2.03 10.40 0.87
C ASP A 73 -2.02 8.97 0.26
N LEU A 74 -1.99 8.81 -1.06
CA LEU A 74 -1.68 7.51 -1.71
C LEU A 74 -0.20 7.15 -1.71
N VAL A 75 0.70 8.11 -1.43
CA VAL A 75 2.14 7.87 -1.37
C VAL A 75 2.50 6.81 -0.31
N PRO A 76 2.02 6.89 0.96
CA PRO A 76 2.29 5.85 1.93
C PRO A 76 1.72 4.48 1.53
N ASP A 77 0.60 4.41 0.81
CA ASP A 77 0.06 3.14 0.31
C ASP A 77 1.01 2.50 -0.71
N PHE A 78 1.51 3.31 -1.64
CA PHE A 78 2.51 2.88 -2.62
C PHE A 78 3.81 2.43 -1.95
N LEU A 79 4.31 3.20 -0.97
CA LEU A 79 5.49 2.81 -0.19
C LEU A 79 5.27 1.50 0.56
N GLY A 80 4.06 1.27 1.10
CA GLY A 80 3.69 0.02 1.74
C GLY A 80 3.69 -1.16 0.77
N VAL A 81 3.15 -0.98 -0.44
CA VAL A 81 3.20 -2.00 -1.50
C VAL A 81 4.64 -2.33 -1.89
N VAL A 82 5.49 -1.31 -2.09
CA VAL A 82 6.91 -1.52 -2.41
C VAL A 82 7.61 -2.26 -1.27
N LEU A 83 7.40 -1.86 -0.02
CA LEU A 83 7.97 -2.54 1.14
C LEU A 83 7.51 -4.00 1.24
N GLY A 84 6.21 -4.25 1.12
CA GLY A 84 5.66 -5.62 1.13
C GLY A 84 6.21 -6.47 0.00
N TRP A 85 6.38 -5.89 -1.19
CA TRP A 85 7.02 -6.58 -2.32
C TRP A 85 8.49 -6.90 -2.05
N LEU A 86 9.27 -5.98 -1.46
CA LEU A 86 10.66 -6.24 -1.08
C LEU A 86 10.78 -7.35 -0.04
N ILE A 87 9.87 -7.41 0.93
CA ILE A 87 9.81 -8.49 1.92
C ILE A 87 9.55 -9.83 1.22
N VAL A 88 8.54 -9.85 0.34
CA VAL A 88 8.21 -11.01 -0.49
C VAL A 88 9.45 -11.43 -1.29
N GLU A 89 10.03 -10.56 -2.10
CA GLU A 89 11.24 -10.90 -2.88
C GLU A 89 12.41 -11.38 -2.00
N GLY A 90 12.64 -10.75 -0.84
CA GLY A 90 13.65 -11.19 0.13
C GLY A 90 13.43 -12.61 0.62
N ILE A 91 12.18 -12.98 0.93
CA ILE A 91 11.80 -14.34 1.31
C ILE A 91 12.10 -15.31 0.16
N ARG A 92 11.72 -14.98 -1.09
CA ARG A 92 11.99 -15.85 -2.24
C ARG A 92 13.46 -16.11 -2.47
N HIS A 93 14.32 -15.11 -2.28
CA HIS A 93 15.75 -15.29 -2.44
C HIS A 93 16.38 -16.09 -1.30
N ALA A 94 15.78 -16.05 -0.10
CA ALA A 94 16.24 -16.80 1.05
C ALA A 94 15.80 -18.28 1.04
N MET A 95 14.75 -18.63 0.30
CA MET A 95 14.23 -20.00 0.21
C MET A 95 14.96 -20.81 -0.86
N MET A 96 15.26 -22.09 -0.56
CA MET A 96 15.83 -23.00 -1.55
C MET A 96 14.81 -23.33 -2.65
N PRO A 97 15.22 -23.74 -3.86
CA PRO A 97 14.29 -24.07 -4.96
C PRO A 97 13.21 -25.10 -4.59
N ASP A 98 13.53 -25.99 -3.66
CA ASP A 98 12.62 -27.05 -3.20
C ASP A 98 11.66 -26.55 -2.10
N ASP A 99 11.99 -25.42 -1.46
CA ASP A 99 11.21 -24.75 -0.43
C ASP A 99 10.27 -23.69 -0.99
N TYR A 100 10.19 -23.50 -2.32
CA TYR A 100 9.17 -22.64 -2.88
C TYR A 100 7.80 -23.14 -2.41
N LEU A 101 7.22 -22.47 -1.42
CA LEU A 101 5.90 -22.73 -0.85
C LEU A 101 4.78 -22.74 -1.92
N PHE A 102 5.12 -22.42 -3.18
CA PHE A 102 4.23 -22.01 -4.24
C PHE A 102 4.79 -22.35 -5.64
N GLY A 103 5.20 -23.61 -5.87
CA GLY A 103 5.52 -24.10 -7.22
C GLY A 103 4.56 -23.64 -8.33
#